data_AF-F3KKP9-F1
#
_entry.id   AF-F3KKP9-F1
#
_cell.length_a   1.000
_cell.length_b   1.000
_cell.length_c   1.000
_cell.angle_alpha   90.00
_cell.angle_beta   90.00
_cell.angle_gamma   90.00
#
_symmetry.space_group_name_H-M   'P 1'
#
loop_
_entity.id
_entity.type
_entity.pdbx_description
1 polymer ?
#
loop_
_entity_poly.entity_id
_entity_poly.type
_entity_poly.pdbx_seq_one_letter_code
_entity_poly.pdbx_strand_id
1 'polypeptide(L)'
;MSILPMTLKSHCQELELIFIIEYFQIVSKNFTGNTKEKITSIQVISDEPCIPWEIIKPTREIDGVSESAGYFCEEHKMTRWLTGVDIVNKPTIKSIKIVRPNDTNLKKSKDEEDFLKKFWDNEMKSPGNFSKDSTLEQVTASLEKSDFDILHFTTHGAHNQQLASLSEIVLEKGKVLTPTDITRPEVRLQKSNPLVILNACQTGNLGYVLTGIGGWSQSFLSKKASGFIGTLWSVSDESALNFTESLYENLKNKKSLDESVRKARLDVKNKAQSTGDPSWLAYSLYAQPNAKFELEGVSN
;
A
#
# COMPACT_ATOMS: atom_id res chain seq x y z
N MET A 1 38.77 -14.57 -18.61
CA MET A 1 39.49 -15.44 -17.63
C MET A 1 39.91 -14.54 -16.49
N SER A 2 39.56 -14.74 -15.22
CA SER A 2 38.97 -15.89 -14.54
C SER A 2 38.54 -15.40 -13.15
N ILE A 3 37.24 -15.47 -12.85
CA ILE A 3 36.73 -15.36 -11.48
C ILE A 3 36.79 -16.78 -10.92
N LEU A 4 37.67 -17.01 -9.95
CA LEU A 4 37.74 -18.26 -9.22
C LEU A 4 36.67 -18.27 -8.11
N PRO A 5 35.95 -19.39 -7.91
CA PRO A 5 34.85 -19.50 -6.98
C PRO A 5 35.35 -19.78 -5.56
N MET A 6 34.87 -19.03 -4.56
CA MET A 6 34.98 -19.44 -3.17
C MET A 6 33.92 -20.50 -2.89
N THR A 7 34.39 -21.74 -2.76
CA THR A 7 33.59 -22.89 -2.34
C THR A 7 33.42 -22.85 -0.82
N LEU A 8 32.22 -22.51 -0.33
CA LEU A 8 31.82 -22.89 1.02
C LEU A 8 31.17 -24.27 0.95
N LYS A 9 31.89 -25.30 1.37
CA LYS A 9 31.34 -26.64 1.60
C LYS A 9 30.87 -26.77 3.05
N SER A 10 29.70 -27.39 3.16
CA SER A 10 29.17 -28.19 4.28
C SER A 10 28.60 -27.45 5.51
N HIS A 11 27.27 -27.26 5.54
CA HIS A 11 26.30 -28.12 6.24
C HIS A 11 24.93 -27.39 6.29
N CYS A 12 24.13 -27.54 5.24
CA CYS A 12 22.70 -27.26 5.24
C CYS A 12 22.04 -28.29 4.31
N GLN A 13 21.79 -29.49 4.85
CA GLN A 13 20.77 -30.37 4.29
C GLN A 13 19.42 -29.81 4.74
N GLU A 14 18.72 -29.17 3.80
CA GLU A 14 17.29 -28.81 3.75
C GLU A 14 17.16 -27.51 2.93
N LEU A 15 17.30 -27.66 1.61
CA LEU A 15 17.04 -26.64 0.61
C LEU A 15 15.92 -27.15 -0.30
N GLU A 16 14.68 -26.90 0.10
CA GLU A 16 13.54 -26.79 -0.83
C GLU A 16 12.97 -25.37 -0.75
N LEU A 17 13.76 -24.41 -1.22
CA LEU A 17 13.29 -23.10 -1.67
C LEU A 17 14.16 -22.70 -2.86
N ILE A 18 13.86 -23.28 -4.02
CA ILE A 18 14.46 -22.86 -5.29
C ILE A 18 13.70 -21.62 -5.78
N PHE A 19 14.28 -20.47 -5.42
CA PHE A 19 14.41 -19.20 -6.14
C PHE A 19 13.60 -18.98 -7.44
N ILE A 20 12.73 -17.97 -7.43
CA ILE A 20 12.85 -16.79 -8.31
C ILE A 20 12.50 -15.55 -7.47
N ILE A 21 13.51 -14.85 -6.98
CA ILE A 21 13.38 -13.54 -6.34
C ILE A 21 14.60 -12.76 -6.79
N GLU A 22 14.45 -11.78 -7.68
CA GLU A 22 15.62 -11.07 -8.19
C GLU A 22 16.35 -10.29 -7.08
N TYR A 23 15.67 -9.74 -6.06
CA TYR A 23 16.33 -9.23 -4.85
C TYR A 23 15.40 -9.24 -3.61
N PHE A 24 15.54 -10.23 -2.71
CA PHE A 24 14.99 -10.10 -1.35
C PHE A 24 16.00 -9.30 -0.50
N GLN A 25 15.71 -8.04 -0.20
CA GLN A 25 16.46 -7.31 0.81
C GLN A 25 15.77 -7.47 2.17
N ILE A 26 16.31 -8.38 3.00
CA ILE A 26 15.99 -8.38 4.42
C ILE A 26 16.68 -7.17 5.03
N VAL A 27 15.94 -6.06 5.21
CA VAL A 27 16.42 -4.91 5.98
C VAL A 27 16.33 -5.27 7.48
N SER A 28 17.26 -6.13 7.93
CA SER A 28 17.60 -6.26 9.35
C SER A 28 18.72 -5.26 9.63
N LYS A 29 18.49 -4.30 10.54
CA LYS A 29 19.51 -3.30 10.88
C LYS A 29 20.65 -3.83 11.75
N ASN A 30 20.69 -5.11 12.12
CA ASN A 30 21.78 -5.71 12.88
C ASN A 30 22.07 -7.12 12.33
N PHE A 31 23.15 -7.26 11.56
CA PHE A 31 23.70 -8.57 11.22
C PHE A 31 25.17 -8.60 11.64
N THR A 32 25.38 -8.64 12.96
CA THR A 32 26.64 -9.09 13.55
C THR A 32 26.40 -10.49 14.08
N GLY A 33 27.21 -11.45 13.64
CA GLY A 33 27.08 -12.87 13.99
C GLY A 33 26.89 -13.11 15.49
N ASN A 34 26.08 -14.13 15.79
CA ASN A 34 25.49 -14.50 17.09
C ASN A 34 24.32 -13.62 17.56
N THR A 35 23.07 -13.99 17.21
CA THR A 35 21.88 -13.91 18.10
C THR A 35 20.61 -14.46 17.45
N LYS A 36 19.73 -15.02 18.29
CA LYS A 36 18.31 -15.34 18.06
C LYS A 36 17.48 -14.06 17.79
N GLU A 37 17.81 -13.26 16.78
CA GLU A 37 17.07 -12.02 16.49
C GLU A 37 15.88 -12.28 15.55
N LYS A 38 14.67 -11.94 16.01
CA LYS A 38 13.43 -12.07 15.24
C LYS A 38 13.38 -10.98 14.18
N ILE A 39 13.22 -11.36 12.91
CA ILE A 39 12.98 -10.43 11.80
C ILE A 39 11.66 -9.69 12.06
N THR A 40 11.69 -8.35 12.07
CA THR A 40 10.50 -7.52 12.37
C THR A 40 9.93 -6.81 11.15
N SER A 41 10.73 -6.59 10.11
CA SER A 41 10.35 -5.89 8.88
C SER A 41 10.85 -6.66 7.66
N ILE A 42 10.07 -6.63 6.57
CA ILE A 42 10.42 -7.22 5.28
C ILE A 42 10.16 -6.15 4.20
N GLN A 43 11.15 -5.93 3.33
CA GLN A 43 10.95 -5.16 2.11
C GLN A 43 11.11 -6.08 0.89
N VAL A 44 10.11 -6.08 0.02
CA VAL A 44 10.16 -6.80 -1.25
C VAL A 44 10.42 -5.78 -2.36
N ILE A 45 11.58 -5.85 -2.99
CA ILE A 45 11.90 -5.04 -4.16
C ILE A 45 11.75 -5.97 -5.36
N SER A 46 10.65 -5.83 -6.09
CA SER A 46 10.35 -6.74 -7.18
C SER A 46 9.37 -6.13 -8.16
N ASP A 47 9.66 -6.41 -9.41
CA ASP A 47 8.80 -6.20 -10.56
C ASP A 47 7.95 -7.48 -10.79
N GLU A 48 7.59 -8.20 -9.72
CA GLU A 48 6.79 -9.44 -9.84
C GLU A 48 5.32 -9.13 -9.51
N PRO A 49 4.44 -9.02 -10.52
CA PRO A 49 3.05 -8.66 -10.32
C PRO A 49 2.20 -9.79 -9.72
N CYS A 50 2.59 -11.06 -9.90
CA CYS A 50 1.70 -12.19 -9.67
C CYS A 50 1.81 -12.80 -8.27
N ILE A 51 2.85 -12.50 -7.50
CA ILE A 51 3.02 -13.05 -6.16
C ILE A 51 2.40 -12.10 -5.11
N PRO A 52 1.35 -12.54 -4.39
CA PRO A 52 0.79 -11.80 -3.26
C PRO A 52 1.68 -12.02 -2.01
N TRP A 53 2.81 -11.35 -1.95
CA TRP A 53 3.83 -11.53 -0.90
C TRP A 53 3.27 -11.45 0.53
N GLU A 54 2.22 -10.66 0.74
CA GLU A 54 1.55 -10.45 2.03
C GLU A 54 0.95 -11.73 2.62
N ILE A 55 0.48 -12.65 1.77
CA ILE A 55 -0.20 -13.89 2.18
C ILE A 55 0.70 -15.12 2.17
N ILE A 56 2.01 -14.94 2.00
CA ILE A 56 2.94 -16.05 2.16
C ILE A 56 2.86 -16.53 3.61
N LYS A 57 2.66 -17.83 3.76
CA LYS A 57 2.52 -18.50 5.06
C LYS A 57 3.55 -19.62 5.17
N PRO A 58 4.71 -19.37 5.80
CA PRO A 58 5.73 -20.40 5.97
C PRO A 58 5.21 -21.58 6.79
N THR A 59 5.58 -22.77 6.35
CA THR A 59 5.38 -24.01 7.06
C THR A 59 6.71 -24.71 7.24
N ARG A 60 6.89 -25.40 8.36
CA ARG A 60 8.03 -26.29 8.59
C ARG A 60 7.53 -27.62 9.13
N GLU A 61 8.20 -28.69 8.78
CA GLU A 61 7.95 -30.01 9.35
C GLU A 61 9.13 -30.38 10.23
N ILE A 62 8.87 -30.73 11.49
CA ILE A 62 9.89 -31.18 12.45
C ILE A 62 9.38 -32.48 13.06
N ASP A 63 10.15 -33.57 12.90
CA ASP A 63 9.81 -34.90 13.43
C ASP A 63 8.39 -35.36 13.05
N GLY A 64 7.93 -35.05 11.83
CA GLY A 64 6.59 -35.39 11.34
C GLY A 64 5.46 -34.48 11.83
N VAL A 65 5.78 -33.41 12.57
CA VAL A 65 4.81 -32.40 13.02
C VAL A 65 4.93 -31.17 12.13
N SER A 66 3.83 -30.83 11.44
CA SER A 66 3.73 -29.60 10.65
C SER A 66 3.41 -28.40 11.55
N GLU A 67 4.32 -27.43 11.59
CA GLU A 67 4.11 -26.13 12.21
C GLU A 67 3.92 -25.06 11.14
N SER A 68 2.98 -24.14 11.36
CA SER A 68 2.67 -23.04 10.44
C SER A 68 2.80 -21.71 11.15
N ALA A 69 3.59 -20.80 10.58
CA ALA A 69 3.66 -19.42 11.04
C ALA A 69 2.41 -18.63 10.64
N GLY A 70 2.26 -17.42 11.19
CA GLY A 70 1.31 -16.45 10.63
C GLY A 70 1.65 -16.05 9.20
N TYR A 71 0.72 -15.39 8.51
CA TYR A 71 1.01 -14.77 7.23
C TYR A 71 2.11 -13.71 7.39
N PHE A 72 2.90 -13.46 6.35
CA PHE A 72 3.96 -12.47 6.43
C PHE A 72 3.46 -11.09 6.85
N CYS A 73 2.30 -10.64 6.35
CA CYS A 73 1.74 -9.34 6.72
C CYS A 73 1.21 -9.28 8.16
N GLU A 74 1.02 -10.44 8.80
CA GLU A 74 0.61 -10.57 10.21
C GLU A 74 1.85 -10.54 11.12
N GLU A 75 2.90 -11.26 10.77
CA GLU A 75 4.12 -11.37 11.58
C GLU A 75 5.09 -10.19 11.42
N HIS A 76 5.11 -9.54 10.26
CA HIS A 76 6.13 -8.56 9.89
C HIS A 76 5.56 -7.25 9.35
N LYS A 77 6.29 -6.16 9.61
CA LYS A 77 6.06 -4.88 8.93
C LYS A 77 6.52 -5.00 7.48
N MET A 78 5.56 -5.20 6.58
CA MET A 78 5.83 -5.44 5.16
C MET A 78 5.73 -4.17 4.32
N THR A 79 6.70 -4.00 3.42
CA THR A 79 6.69 -2.99 2.36
C THR A 79 7.12 -3.60 1.03
N ARG A 80 6.66 -3.02 -0.07
CA ARG A 80 7.07 -3.31 -1.44
C ARG A 80 7.78 -2.10 -2.04
N TRP A 81 8.61 -2.32 -3.05
CA TRP A 81 9.07 -1.25 -3.94
C TRP A 81 9.30 -1.79 -5.35
N LEU A 82 9.25 -0.90 -6.34
CA LEU A 82 9.48 -1.23 -7.75
C LEU A 82 10.93 -0.97 -8.13
N THR A 83 11.47 -1.81 -8.99
CA THR A 83 12.86 -1.68 -9.47
C THR A 83 12.98 -0.44 -10.35
N GLY A 84 14.07 0.31 -10.20
CA GLY A 84 14.35 1.49 -11.03
C GLY A 84 13.45 2.71 -10.76
N VAL A 85 12.55 2.66 -9.78
CA VAL A 85 11.75 3.82 -9.35
C VAL A 85 12.43 4.49 -8.16
N ASP A 86 12.80 5.76 -8.32
CA ASP A 86 13.41 6.53 -7.23
C ASP A 86 12.48 6.59 -6.01
N ILE A 87 13.07 6.40 -4.83
CA ILE A 87 12.32 6.54 -3.60
C ILE A 87 12.26 8.00 -3.17
N VAL A 88 11.06 8.47 -2.85
CA VAL A 88 10.82 9.84 -2.39
C VAL A 88 10.31 9.82 -0.96
N ASN A 89 10.95 10.62 -0.11
CA ASN A 89 10.56 10.76 1.29
C ASN A 89 9.76 12.03 1.51
N LYS A 90 8.60 11.88 2.13
CA LYS A 90 7.77 12.98 2.60
C LYS A 90 7.43 12.78 4.08
N PRO A 91 8.20 13.38 5.01
CA PRO A 91 7.97 13.14 6.43
C PRO A 91 6.80 13.94 7.00
N THR A 92 6.38 15.03 6.38
CA THR A 92 5.36 15.93 6.93
C THR A 92 4.09 15.93 6.09
N ILE A 93 2.95 15.73 6.73
CA ILE A 93 1.61 15.73 6.14
C ILE A 93 0.79 16.86 6.75
N LYS A 94 0.28 17.75 5.91
CA LYS A 94 -0.49 18.94 6.29
C LYS A 94 -1.91 18.87 5.75
N SER A 95 -2.11 18.18 4.63
CA SER A 95 -3.34 18.21 3.85
C SER A 95 -3.71 16.86 3.26
N ILE A 96 -5.02 16.60 3.20
CA ILE A 96 -5.62 15.46 2.55
C ILE A 96 -6.61 15.92 1.47
N LYS A 97 -6.53 15.23 0.34
CA LYS A 97 -7.53 15.25 -0.72
C LYS A 97 -8.21 13.89 -0.76
N ILE A 98 -9.53 13.87 -0.56
CA ILE A 98 -10.33 12.67 -0.76
C ILE A 98 -10.99 12.68 -2.14
N VAL A 99 -11.13 11.51 -2.75
CA VAL A 99 -11.90 11.30 -3.97
C VAL A 99 -13.02 10.31 -3.66
N ARG A 100 -14.26 10.80 -3.70
CA ARG A 100 -15.48 10.00 -3.51
C ARG A 100 -16.60 10.51 -4.42
N PRO A 101 -17.12 9.69 -5.35
CA PRO A 101 -18.30 10.02 -6.13
C PRO A 101 -19.54 10.16 -5.24
N ASN A 102 -20.43 11.10 -5.57
CA ASN A 102 -21.65 11.31 -4.77
C ASN A 102 -22.74 10.27 -5.09
N ASP A 103 -22.72 9.72 -6.29
CA ASP A 103 -23.68 8.76 -6.84
C ASP A 103 -23.28 7.28 -6.64
N THR A 104 -22.27 7.01 -5.83
CA THR A 104 -21.88 5.64 -5.47
C THR A 104 -22.92 4.94 -4.58
N ASN A 105 -23.08 3.64 -4.77
CA ASN A 105 -23.91 2.77 -3.93
C ASN A 105 -23.14 2.11 -2.76
N LEU A 106 -21.85 2.43 -2.60
CA LEU A 106 -21.04 2.01 -1.44
C LEU A 106 -21.53 2.72 -0.18
N LYS A 107 -22.20 1.98 0.70
CA LYS A 107 -22.86 2.50 1.90
C LYS A 107 -21.86 3.11 2.89
N LYS A 108 -20.71 2.46 3.08
CA LYS A 108 -19.66 2.86 4.03
C LYS A 108 -18.68 3.87 3.47
N SER A 109 -18.61 4.07 2.16
CA SER A 109 -17.78 5.14 1.58
C SER A 109 -18.15 6.54 2.09
N LYS A 110 -19.43 6.81 2.42
CA LYS A 110 -19.84 8.08 3.03
C LYS A 110 -19.40 8.18 4.49
N ASP A 111 -19.52 7.08 5.24
CA ASP A 111 -19.03 6.97 6.62
C ASP A 111 -17.51 7.20 6.67
N GLU A 112 -16.76 6.69 5.68
CA GLU A 112 -15.33 6.89 5.52
C GLU A 112 -14.96 8.36 5.23
N GLU A 113 -15.68 9.00 4.30
CA GLU A 113 -15.57 10.44 4.05
C GLU A 113 -15.83 11.25 5.33
N ASP A 114 -16.87 10.91 6.09
CA ASP A 114 -17.23 11.61 7.33
C ASP A 114 -16.20 11.39 8.44
N PHE A 115 -15.66 10.18 8.56
CA PHE A 115 -14.56 9.90 9.48
C PHE A 115 -13.34 10.75 9.13
N LEU A 116 -12.88 10.74 7.88
CA LEU A 116 -11.69 11.48 7.46
C LEU A 116 -11.87 12.99 7.64
N LYS A 117 -13.06 13.51 7.31
CA LYS A 117 -13.38 14.92 7.53
C LYS A 117 -13.29 15.28 9.01
N LYS A 118 -13.96 14.50 9.88
CA LYS A 118 -13.93 14.73 11.34
C LYS A 118 -12.52 14.59 11.91
N PHE A 119 -11.77 13.58 11.49
CA PHE A 119 -10.39 13.37 11.89
C PHE A 119 -9.54 14.60 11.51
N TRP A 120 -9.64 15.10 10.28
CA TRP A 120 -8.84 16.25 9.87
C TRP A 120 -9.29 17.56 10.52
N ASP A 121 -10.60 17.76 10.71
CA ASP A 121 -11.17 18.94 11.38
C ASP A 121 -10.73 19.01 12.87
N ASN A 122 -10.59 17.86 13.54
CA ASN A 122 -10.22 17.79 14.96
C ASN A 122 -8.71 17.81 15.20
N GLU A 123 -7.94 17.15 14.34
CA GLU A 123 -6.51 16.88 14.59
C GLU A 123 -5.59 17.93 13.97
N MET A 124 -6.06 18.68 12.97
CA MET A 124 -5.22 19.63 12.24
C MET A 124 -5.52 21.08 12.64
N LYS A 125 -4.49 21.80 13.08
CA LYS A 125 -4.59 23.19 13.58
C LYS A 125 -4.85 24.26 12.52
N SER A 126 -4.94 23.90 11.24
CA SER A 126 -5.10 24.87 10.15
C SER A 126 -6.35 24.57 9.29
N PRO A 127 -7.20 25.57 9.01
CA PRO A 127 -8.36 25.41 8.14
C PRO A 127 -7.93 25.14 6.70
N GLY A 128 -8.75 24.38 5.96
CA GLY A 128 -8.50 24.07 4.54
C GLY A 128 -7.61 22.85 4.27
N ASN A 129 -7.26 22.11 5.33
CA ASN A 129 -6.40 20.95 5.22
C ASN A 129 -7.12 19.69 4.68
N PHE A 130 -8.46 19.71 4.61
CA PHE A 130 -9.27 18.66 4.00
C PHE A 130 -9.99 19.22 2.77
N SER A 131 -10.01 18.45 1.68
CA SER A 131 -10.81 18.77 0.51
C SER A 131 -11.29 17.50 -0.19
N LYS A 132 -12.36 17.62 -0.98
CA LYS A 132 -13.00 16.51 -1.68
C LYS A 132 -13.19 16.81 -3.16
N ASP A 133 -12.91 15.81 -3.98
CA ASP A 133 -13.28 15.75 -5.38
C ASP A 133 -14.24 14.57 -5.62
N SER A 134 -15.09 14.69 -6.65
CA SER A 134 -16.05 13.66 -7.04
C SER A 134 -16.07 13.41 -8.55
N THR A 135 -15.84 14.45 -9.36
CA THR A 135 -15.86 14.36 -10.83
C THR A 135 -14.48 14.16 -11.43
N LEU A 136 -14.43 13.64 -12.66
CA LEU A 136 -13.17 13.47 -13.40
C LEU A 136 -12.43 14.79 -13.61
N GLU A 137 -13.15 15.88 -13.86
CA GLU A 137 -12.57 17.20 -14.09
C GLU A 137 -11.90 17.73 -12.82
N GLN A 138 -12.54 17.55 -11.65
CA GLN A 138 -11.97 17.95 -10.36
C GLN A 138 -10.71 17.15 -10.05
N VAL A 139 -10.79 15.81 -10.17
CA VAL A 139 -9.66 14.92 -9.91
C VAL A 139 -8.49 15.24 -10.85
N THR A 140 -8.75 15.45 -12.14
CA THR A 140 -7.71 15.80 -13.12
C THR A 140 -7.04 17.12 -12.75
N ALA A 141 -7.83 18.18 -12.45
CA ALA A 141 -7.30 19.46 -12.03
C ALA A 141 -6.45 19.36 -10.76
N SER A 142 -6.86 18.52 -9.80
CA SER A 142 -6.09 18.28 -8.58
C SER A 142 -4.79 17.52 -8.87
N LEU A 143 -4.76 16.53 -9.78
CA LEU A 143 -3.52 15.83 -10.17
C LEU A 143 -2.51 16.77 -10.88
N GLU A 144 -2.99 17.75 -11.65
CA GLU A 144 -2.17 18.77 -12.31
C GLU A 144 -1.65 19.84 -11.35
N LYS A 145 -2.47 20.20 -10.35
CA LYS A 145 -2.09 21.19 -9.32
C LYS A 145 -1.16 20.59 -8.27
N SER A 146 -1.48 19.39 -7.79
CA SER A 146 -0.80 18.61 -6.74
C SER A 146 -0.56 19.42 -5.46
N ASP A 147 -1.63 19.91 -4.84
CA ASP A 147 -1.64 20.73 -3.62
C ASP A 147 -2.13 19.96 -2.38
N PHE A 148 -1.85 18.67 -2.33
CA PHE A 148 -2.22 17.78 -1.23
C PHE A 148 -1.06 16.87 -0.83
N ASP A 149 -1.03 16.44 0.42
CA ASP A 149 0.01 15.56 0.95
C ASP A 149 -0.44 14.10 1.02
N ILE A 150 -1.74 13.87 1.17
CA ILE A 150 -2.38 12.56 1.01
C ILE A 150 -3.44 12.67 -0.08
N LEU A 151 -3.47 11.70 -0.99
CA LEU A 151 -4.55 11.50 -1.95
C LEU A 151 -5.24 10.17 -1.63
N HIS A 152 -6.48 10.23 -1.14
CA HIS A 152 -7.21 9.07 -0.67
C HIS A 152 -8.47 8.85 -1.51
N PHE A 153 -8.60 7.66 -2.10
CA PHE A 153 -9.76 7.27 -2.89
C PHE A 153 -10.62 6.28 -2.10
N THR A 154 -11.92 6.56 -2.03
CA THR A 154 -12.96 5.64 -1.52
C THR A 154 -14.07 5.55 -2.56
N THR A 155 -13.98 4.54 -3.42
CA THR A 155 -14.90 4.35 -4.55
C THR A 155 -14.79 2.93 -5.10
N HIS A 156 -15.59 2.58 -6.10
CA HIS A 156 -15.43 1.34 -6.84
C HIS A 156 -14.13 1.33 -7.62
N GLY A 157 -13.41 0.23 -7.49
CA GLY A 157 -12.28 -0.13 -8.36
C GLY A 157 -12.64 -1.37 -9.16
N ALA A 158 -12.21 -1.41 -10.42
CA ALA A 158 -12.30 -2.59 -11.27
C ALA A 158 -10.93 -2.84 -11.89
N HIS A 159 -10.34 -4.01 -11.62
CA HIS A 159 -9.08 -4.39 -12.27
C HIS A 159 -9.35 -5.08 -13.58
N ASN A 160 -8.68 -4.62 -14.64
CA ASN A 160 -8.70 -5.29 -15.92
C ASN A 160 -7.55 -6.30 -15.98
N GLN A 161 -7.89 -7.59 -15.89
CA GLN A 161 -6.92 -8.69 -15.88
C GLN A 161 -6.13 -8.86 -17.18
N GLN A 162 -6.63 -8.35 -18.31
CA GLN A 162 -5.95 -8.46 -19.60
C GLN A 162 -4.93 -7.33 -19.81
N LEU A 163 -5.23 -6.12 -19.31
CA LEU A 163 -4.37 -4.95 -19.42
C LEU A 163 -4.48 -4.12 -18.15
N ALA A 164 -3.46 -4.16 -17.28
CA ALA A 164 -3.49 -3.42 -16.01
C ALA A 164 -3.66 -1.91 -16.21
N SER A 165 -3.20 -1.35 -17.33
CA SER A 165 -3.40 0.06 -17.73
C SER A 165 -4.86 0.45 -17.98
N LEU A 166 -5.76 -0.53 -18.16
CA LEU A 166 -7.20 -0.37 -18.30
C LEU A 166 -7.95 -0.67 -16.99
N SER A 167 -7.24 -0.78 -15.87
CA SER A 167 -7.89 -0.80 -14.56
C SER A 167 -8.57 0.54 -14.31
N GLU A 168 -9.72 0.53 -13.66
CA GLU A 168 -10.59 1.69 -13.55
C GLU A 168 -10.90 2.02 -12.09
N ILE A 169 -10.90 3.30 -11.79
CA ILE A 169 -11.53 3.88 -10.60
C ILE A 169 -12.78 4.61 -11.09
N VAL A 170 -13.94 4.19 -10.61
CA VAL A 170 -15.21 4.81 -11.01
C VAL A 170 -15.37 6.16 -10.30
N LEU A 171 -15.74 7.17 -11.07
CA LEU A 171 -16.00 8.55 -10.67
C LEU A 171 -17.47 8.92 -10.92
N GLU A 172 -17.86 10.12 -10.51
CA GLU A 172 -19.24 10.60 -10.63
C GLU A 172 -19.76 10.55 -12.08
N LYS A 173 -21.03 10.18 -12.25
CA LYS A 173 -21.72 9.94 -13.54
C LYS A 173 -21.11 8.78 -14.35
N GLY A 174 -20.51 7.80 -13.67
CA GLY A 174 -19.92 6.62 -14.31
C GLY A 174 -18.69 6.92 -15.17
N LYS A 175 -18.05 8.09 -14.97
CA LYS A 175 -16.74 8.36 -15.56
C LYS A 175 -15.69 7.50 -14.88
N VAL A 176 -14.55 7.30 -15.52
CA VAL A 176 -13.47 6.47 -14.98
C VAL A 176 -12.15 7.20 -15.04
N LEU A 177 -11.31 6.94 -14.05
CA LEU A 177 -9.89 7.26 -14.05
C LEU A 177 -9.10 5.96 -14.27
N THR A 178 -8.04 6.02 -15.07
CA THR A 178 -7.16 4.88 -15.37
C THR A 178 -5.72 5.17 -14.93
N PRO A 179 -4.86 4.15 -14.78
CA PRO A 179 -3.43 4.35 -14.53
C PRO A 179 -2.76 5.24 -15.60
N THR A 180 -3.19 5.12 -16.86
CA THR A 180 -2.67 5.95 -17.96
C THR A 180 -2.89 7.44 -17.72
N ASP A 181 -4.02 7.81 -17.12
CA ASP A 181 -4.34 9.21 -16.81
C ASP A 181 -3.37 9.81 -15.79
N ILE A 182 -2.87 9.00 -14.86
CA ILE A 182 -1.84 9.42 -13.89
C ILE A 182 -0.51 9.70 -14.58
N THR A 183 -0.18 8.95 -15.64
CA THR A 183 1.12 9.08 -16.33
C THR A 183 1.21 10.28 -17.29
N ARG A 184 0.11 11.01 -17.51
CA ARG A 184 0.03 12.13 -18.45
C ARG A 184 1.07 13.24 -18.16
N PRO A 185 1.57 13.94 -19.19
CA PRO A 185 2.56 15.01 -19.03
C PRO A 185 2.11 16.21 -18.21
N GLU A 186 0.81 16.38 -17.93
CA GLU A 186 0.22 17.49 -17.17
C GLU A 186 0.17 17.21 -15.67
N VAL A 187 0.21 15.93 -15.26
CA VAL A 187 0.20 15.52 -13.85
C VAL A 187 1.49 15.96 -13.15
N ARG A 188 1.37 16.57 -11.96
CA ARG A 188 2.50 17.21 -11.23
C ARG A 188 2.71 16.68 -9.82
N LEU A 189 2.51 15.37 -9.58
CA LEU A 189 2.63 14.79 -8.24
C LEU A 189 3.98 15.02 -7.56
N GLN A 190 5.05 15.29 -8.33
CA GLN A 190 6.35 15.66 -7.78
C GLN A 190 6.37 17.00 -7.02
N LYS A 191 5.34 17.85 -7.15
CA LYS A 191 5.25 19.12 -6.42
C LYS A 191 4.98 18.91 -4.94
N SER A 192 4.16 17.91 -4.61
CA SER A 192 3.86 17.58 -3.23
C SER A 192 4.36 16.20 -2.82
N ASN A 193 4.71 15.29 -3.72
CA ASN A 193 5.13 13.92 -3.39
C ASN A 193 4.14 13.22 -2.45
N PRO A 194 2.86 13.06 -2.83
CA PRO A 194 1.82 12.61 -1.92
C PRO A 194 1.98 11.13 -1.55
N LEU A 195 1.45 10.77 -0.37
CA LEU A 195 1.06 9.39 -0.08
C LEU A 195 -0.29 9.11 -0.76
N VAL A 196 -0.35 8.07 -1.58
CA VAL A 196 -1.57 7.70 -2.30
C VAL A 196 -2.21 6.48 -1.65
N ILE A 197 -3.50 6.54 -1.37
CA ILE A 197 -4.28 5.45 -0.78
C ILE A 197 -5.46 5.18 -1.70
N LEU A 198 -5.43 4.03 -2.38
CA LEU A 198 -6.54 3.54 -3.19
C LEU A 198 -7.34 2.51 -2.40
N ASN A 199 -8.24 2.98 -1.54
CA ASN A 199 -9.14 2.13 -0.78
C ASN A 199 -10.35 1.71 -1.64
N ALA A 200 -10.03 0.96 -2.69
CA ALA A 200 -10.96 0.49 -3.70
C ALA A 200 -10.52 -0.90 -4.16
N CYS A 201 -11.47 -1.72 -4.65
CA CYS A 201 -11.21 -3.10 -5.03
C CYS A 201 -10.12 -3.22 -6.12
N GLN A 202 -9.20 -4.17 -5.92
CA GLN A 202 -8.21 -4.61 -6.91
C GLN A 202 -7.24 -3.52 -7.42
N THR A 203 -7.04 -2.44 -6.66
CA THR A 203 -6.17 -1.31 -7.03
C THR A 203 -4.67 -1.54 -6.77
N GLY A 204 -4.32 -2.53 -5.95
CA GLY A 204 -2.95 -2.93 -5.61
C GLY A 204 -2.31 -3.90 -6.60
N ASN A 205 -3.09 -4.42 -7.56
CA ASN A 205 -2.59 -5.32 -8.58
C ASN A 205 -1.71 -4.59 -9.59
N LEU A 206 -0.54 -5.18 -9.82
CA LEU A 206 0.27 -4.91 -10.99
C LEU A 206 -0.11 -5.92 -12.07
N GLY A 207 0.12 -5.57 -13.33
CA GLY A 207 -0.01 -6.52 -14.43
C GLY A 207 0.86 -6.10 -15.61
N TYR A 208 1.06 -7.03 -16.54
CA TYR A 208 1.87 -6.76 -17.71
C TYR A 208 1.17 -5.75 -18.64
N VAL A 209 1.97 -4.85 -19.21
CA VAL A 209 1.59 -3.91 -20.27
C VAL A 209 2.64 -3.99 -21.38
N LEU A 210 2.37 -3.38 -22.54
CA LEU A 210 3.23 -3.48 -23.72
C LEU A 210 4.72 -3.12 -23.45
N THR A 211 4.98 -2.24 -22.48
CA THR A 211 6.31 -1.72 -22.16
C THR A 211 6.88 -2.24 -20.82
N GLY A 212 6.33 -3.31 -20.26
CA GLY A 212 6.79 -3.91 -19.00
C GLY A 212 5.63 -4.19 -18.04
N ILE A 213 5.72 -3.64 -16.83
CA ILE A 213 4.63 -3.73 -15.85
C ILE A 213 3.85 -2.43 -15.87
N GLY A 214 2.58 -2.50 -15.49
CA GLY A 214 1.71 -1.37 -15.29
C GLY A 214 0.73 -1.62 -14.15
N GLY A 215 -0.04 -0.58 -13.82
CA GLY A 215 -0.96 -0.59 -12.70
C GLY A 215 -0.87 0.71 -11.91
N TRP A 216 -1.71 0.81 -10.88
CA TRP A 216 -1.83 2.05 -10.11
C TRP A 216 -0.56 2.40 -9.34
N SER A 217 0.03 1.44 -8.62
CA SER A 217 1.25 1.68 -7.84
C SER A 217 2.37 2.22 -8.72
N GLN A 218 2.65 1.58 -9.85
CA GLN A 218 3.68 2.06 -10.78
C GLN A 218 3.37 3.44 -11.37
N SER A 219 2.11 3.70 -11.73
CA SER A 219 1.72 4.99 -12.32
C SER A 219 1.87 6.14 -11.33
N PHE A 220 1.50 5.94 -10.07
CA PHE A 220 1.69 6.95 -9.02
C PHE A 220 3.15 7.09 -8.59
N LEU A 221 3.87 5.98 -8.38
CA LEU A 221 5.26 6.00 -7.93
C LEU A 221 6.20 6.60 -9.00
N SER A 222 5.97 6.30 -10.29
CA SER A 222 6.74 6.93 -11.39
C SER A 222 6.53 8.45 -11.48
N LYS A 223 5.40 8.96 -10.97
CA LYS A 223 5.11 10.39 -10.81
C LYS A 223 5.57 10.97 -9.47
N LYS A 224 6.46 10.27 -8.75
CA LYS A 224 7.09 10.72 -7.50
C LYS A 224 6.15 10.77 -6.30
N ALA A 225 5.11 9.93 -6.25
CA ALA A 225 4.40 9.66 -4.99
C ALA A 225 5.37 9.08 -3.95
N SER A 226 5.25 9.50 -2.68
CA SER A 226 6.14 9.05 -1.59
C SER A 226 5.79 7.66 -1.06
N GLY A 227 4.59 7.18 -1.39
CA GLY A 227 4.13 5.85 -1.06
C GLY A 227 2.77 5.57 -1.70
N PHE A 228 2.40 4.31 -1.73
CA PHE A 228 1.15 3.84 -2.31
C PHE A 228 0.57 2.69 -1.48
N ILE A 229 -0.73 2.74 -1.19
CA ILE A 229 -1.51 1.65 -0.63
C ILE A 229 -2.64 1.31 -1.59
N GLY A 230 -2.84 0.02 -1.86
CA GLY A 230 -3.96 -0.47 -2.67
C GLY A 230 -4.33 -1.89 -2.28
N THR A 231 -5.38 -2.46 -2.89
CA THR A 231 -5.87 -3.81 -2.56
C THR A 231 -5.66 -4.80 -3.71
N LEU A 232 -5.20 -6.01 -3.43
CA LEU A 232 -4.95 -7.07 -4.43
C LEU A 232 -6.24 -7.76 -4.91
N TRP A 233 -7.29 -7.75 -4.11
CA TRP A 233 -8.61 -8.27 -4.48
C TRP A 233 -9.73 -7.41 -3.91
N SER A 234 -10.98 -7.81 -4.15
CA SER A 234 -12.14 -7.09 -3.66
C SER A 234 -12.19 -7.09 -2.13
N VAL A 235 -12.40 -5.91 -1.56
CA VAL A 235 -12.58 -5.73 -0.12
C VAL A 235 -14.03 -5.36 0.17
N SER A 236 -14.56 -5.79 1.32
CA SER A 236 -15.89 -5.36 1.75
C SER A 236 -15.87 -3.89 2.16
N ASP A 237 -16.99 -3.21 1.95
CA ASP A 237 -17.18 -1.79 2.28
C ASP A 237 -16.95 -1.53 3.79
N GLU A 238 -17.35 -2.48 4.65
CA GLU A 238 -17.11 -2.43 6.09
C GLU A 238 -15.64 -2.65 6.46
N SER A 239 -14.95 -3.59 5.82
CA SER A 239 -13.51 -3.80 6.03
C SER A 239 -12.67 -2.63 5.51
N ALA A 240 -13.10 -1.98 4.43
CA ALA A 240 -12.48 -0.78 3.89
C ALA A 240 -12.54 0.38 4.88
N LEU A 241 -13.72 0.65 5.46
CA LEU A 241 -13.89 1.65 6.51
C LEU A 241 -13.02 1.34 7.74
N ASN A 242 -13.09 0.11 8.25
CA ASN A 242 -12.32 -0.31 9.42
C ASN A 242 -10.80 -0.17 9.21
N PHE A 243 -10.33 -0.50 8.01
CA PHE A 243 -8.93 -0.32 7.64
C PHE A 243 -8.54 1.16 7.70
N THR A 244 -9.34 2.04 7.10
CA THR A 244 -9.08 3.49 7.10
C THR A 244 -9.08 4.07 8.51
N GLU A 245 -10.09 3.76 9.34
CA GLU A 245 -10.12 4.23 10.72
C GLU A 245 -8.85 3.84 11.49
N SER A 246 -8.47 2.56 11.42
CA SER A 246 -7.29 2.07 12.10
C SER A 246 -5.98 2.64 11.52
N LEU A 247 -5.88 2.78 10.20
CA LEU A 247 -4.69 3.35 9.55
C LEU A 247 -4.42 4.77 10.05
N TYR A 248 -5.42 5.66 9.98
CA TYR A 248 -5.25 7.06 10.34
C TYR A 248 -5.06 7.26 11.85
N GLU A 249 -5.72 6.46 12.69
CA GLU A 249 -5.44 6.44 14.14
C GLU A 249 -3.99 6.02 14.44
N ASN A 250 -3.46 5.03 13.74
CA ASN A 250 -2.06 4.64 13.93
C ASN A 250 -1.07 5.72 13.43
N LEU A 251 -1.38 6.40 12.33
CA LEU A 251 -0.59 7.54 11.83
C LEU A 251 -0.61 8.73 12.80
N LYS A 252 -1.79 9.08 13.35
CA LYS A 252 -1.93 10.07 14.43
C LYS A 252 -1.03 9.75 15.62
N ASN A 253 -0.97 8.48 15.99
CA ASN A 253 -0.12 7.96 17.07
C ASN A 253 1.36 7.81 16.68
N LYS A 254 1.82 8.51 15.62
CA LYS A 254 3.22 8.60 15.17
C LYS A 254 3.87 7.25 14.87
N LYS A 255 3.08 6.24 14.55
CA LYS A 255 3.60 4.95 14.08
C LYS A 255 4.14 5.10 12.66
N SER A 256 5.14 4.30 12.31
CA SER A 256 5.60 4.22 10.93
C SER A 256 4.51 3.63 10.03
N LEU A 257 4.51 4.00 8.74
CA LEU A 257 3.47 3.63 7.80
C LEU A 257 3.29 2.11 7.68
N ASP A 258 4.39 1.36 7.68
CA ASP A 258 4.40 -0.10 7.64
C ASP A 258 3.76 -0.74 8.88
N GLU A 259 4.01 -0.20 10.06
CA GLU A 259 3.35 -0.63 11.30
C GLU A 259 1.88 -0.20 11.34
N SER A 260 1.54 1.00 10.86
CA SER A 260 0.15 1.47 10.77
C SER A 260 -0.68 0.59 9.86
N VAL A 261 -0.16 0.22 8.68
CA VAL A 261 -0.84 -0.71 7.76
C VAL A 261 -0.95 -2.09 8.39
N ARG A 262 0.11 -2.62 9.01
CA ARG A 262 0.05 -3.92 9.70
C ARG A 262 -1.02 -3.94 10.78
N LYS A 263 -1.07 -2.92 11.65
CA LYS A 263 -2.10 -2.83 12.70
C LYS A 263 -3.50 -2.66 12.14
N ALA A 264 -3.67 -1.91 11.05
CA ALA A 264 -4.94 -1.80 10.36
C ALA A 264 -5.42 -3.16 9.81
N ARG A 265 -4.53 -3.94 9.19
CA ARG A 265 -4.85 -5.32 8.77
C ARG A 265 -5.30 -6.18 9.97
N LEU A 266 -4.57 -6.14 11.09
CA LEU A 266 -4.92 -6.93 12.27
C LEU A 266 -6.25 -6.50 12.93
N ASP A 267 -6.56 -5.20 12.94
CA ASP A 267 -7.85 -4.71 13.44
C ASP A 267 -9.02 -5.22 12.57
N VAL A 268 -8.87 -5.12 11.24
CA VAL A 268 -9.86 -5.66 10.29
C VAL A 268 -10.00 -7.18 10.48
N LYS A 269 -8.89 -7.92 10.60
CA LYS A 269 -8.89 -9.38 10.88
C LYS A 269 -9.74 -9.71 12.11
N ASN A 270 -9.54 -8.96 13.20
CA ASN A 270 -10.22 -9.19 14.47
C ASN A 270 -11.72 -8.88 14.38
N LYS A 271 -12.09 -7.76 13.74
CA LYS A 271 -13.51 -7.39 13.52
C LYS A 271 -14.23 -8.35 12.57
N ALA A 272 -13.51 -8.91 11.60
CA ALA A 272 -14.03 -9.86 10.61
C ALA A 272 -14.07 -11.33 11.08
N GLN A 273 -13.69 -11.65 12.33
CA GLN A 273 -13.60 -13.04 12.81
C GLN A 273 -14.91 -13.82 12.65
N SER A 274 -16.05 -13.17 12.88
CA SER A 274 -17.37 -13.80 12.77
C SER A 274 -17.84 -14.01 11.33
N THR A 275 -17.35 -13.20 10.38
CA THR A 275 -17.73 -13.25 8.97
C THR A 275 -16.73 -14.04 8.11
N GLY A 276 -15.50 -14.21 8.59
CA GLY A 276 -14.41 -14.83 7.84
C GLY A 276 -13.92 -13.96 6.67
N ASP A 277 -14.24 -12.65 6.64
CA ASP A 277 -13.88 -11.75 5.55
C ASP A 277 -12.34 -11.62 5.39
N PRO A 278 -11.76 -12.04 4.26
CA PRO A 278 -10.32 -12.00 4.02
C PRO A 278 -9.80 -10.62 3.59
N SER A 279 -10.62 -9.56 3.60
CA SER A 279 -10.24 -8.21 3.15
C SER A 279 -8.97 -7.67 3.82
N TRP A 280 -8.68 -8.07 5.05
CA TRP A 280 -7.47 -7.66 5.77
C TRP A 280 -6.16 -8.13 5.11
N LEU A 281 -6.19 -9.24 4.37
CA LEU A 281 -5.03 -9.77 3.64
C LEU A 281 -4.81 -9.04 2.30
N ALA A 282 -5.80 -8.27 1.82
CA ALA A 282 -5.80 -7.70 0.47
C ALA A 282 -4.85 -6.51 0.31
N TYR A 283 -4.58 -5.77 1.38
CA TYR A 283 -3.83 -4.52 1.27
C TYR A 283 -2.37 -4.80 0.93
N SER A 284 -1.79 -4.06 -0.01
CA SER A 284 -0.36 -3.98 -0.28
C SER A 284 0.15 -2.56 -0.02
N LEU A 285 1.36 -2.45 0.53
CA LEU A 285 2.01 -1.18 0.85
C LEU A 285 3.30 -1.05 0.05
N TYR A 286 3.44 0.01 -0.72
CA TYR A 286 4.68 0.44 -1.36
C TYR A 286 5.20 1.69 -0.65
N ALA A 287 6.30 1.55 0.10
CA ALA A 287 6.89 2.65 0.88
C ALA A 287 8.32 2.30 1.30
N GLN A 288 9.06 3.31 1.77
CA GLN A 288 10.28 3.02 2.54
C GLN A 288 9.93 2.27 3.84
N PRO A 289 10.74 1.28 4.23
CA PRO A 289 10.62 0.64 5.53
C PRO A 289 10.72 1.66 6.66
N ASN A 290 9.85 1.56 7.65
CA ASN A 290 9.76 2.47 8.79
C ASN A 290 9.54 3.96 8.41
N ALA A 291 9.04 4.27 7.21
CA ALA A 291 8.68 5.64 6.84
C ALA A 291 7.72 6.25 7.88
N LYS A 292 8.03 7.44 8.38
CA LYS A 292 7.18 8.18 9.32
C LYS A 292 6.54 9.34 8.61
N PHE A 293 5.21 9.41 8.72
CA PHE A 293 4.41 10.52 8.25
C PHE A 293 3.88 11.26 9.48
N GLU A 294 4.49 12.40 9.76
CA GLU A 294 4.12 13.28 10.85
C GLU A 294 3.00 14.20 10.37
N LEU A 295 1.82 14.01 10.95
CA LEU A 295 0.68 14.90 10.76
C LEU A 295 1.00 16.23 11.46
N GLU A 296 1.21 17.29 10.67
CA GLU A 296 1.56 18.61 11.17
C GLU A 296 0.38 19.22 11.91
N GLY A 297 0.59 19.57 13.19
CA GLY A 297 -0.43 20.22 14.01
C GLY A 297 -1.17 19.30 14.98
N VAL A 298 -0.97 17.99 14.93
CA VAL A 298 -1.52 17.07 15.95
C VAL A 298 -0.98 17.47 17.33
N SER A 299 -1.90 17.78 18.25
CA SER A 299 -1.54 18.14 19.63
C SER A 299 -0.98 16.90 20.34
N ASN A 300 0.12 17.08 21.08
CA ASN A 300 0.64 16.02 21.96
C ASN A 300 -0.37 15.66 23.06
#